data_AF-A0A497K1W3-F1
#
_entry.id   AF-A0A497K1W3-F1
#
_cell.length_a   1.000
_cell.length_b   1.000
_cell.length_c   1.000
_cell.angle_alpha   90.00
_cell.angle_beta   90.00
_cell.angle_gamma   90.00
#
_symmetry.space_group_name_H-M   'P 1'
#
loop_
_entity.id
_entity.type
_entity.pdbx_description
1 polymer ?
#
loop_
_entity_poly.entity_id
_entity_poly.type
_entity_poly.pdbx_seq_one_letter_code
_entity_poly.pdbx_strand_id
1 'polypeptide(L)'
;LQVPVTHKVPAAIMGSGLGRTHVASGDYDITMFCEDTCEEHGWNDLCLGDIVAIMDSDQSYRRIYRRGSVSIGIITHSNSYIAGHGPGVTTLFTSTKGLIKPVIDGDANIAKIMGLRDDL
;
A
#
# COMPACT_ATOMS: atom_id res chain seq x y z
N LEU A 1 -7.44 -13.54 -8.95
CA LEU A 1 -8.33 -12.43 -8.52
C LEU A 1 -7.79 -11.13 -9.10
N GLN A 2 -8.61 -10.33 -9.77
CA GLN A 2 -8.20 -8.98 -10.23
C GLN A 2 -8.69 -7.95 -9.23
N VAL A 3 -7.85 -6.99 -8.86
CA VAL A 3 -8.17 -5.96 -7.85
C VAL A 3 -7.76 -4.59 -8.39
N PRO A 4 -8.69 -3.63 -8.54
CA PRO A 4 -8.36 -2.24 -8.86
C PRO A 4 -7.52 -1.62 -7.75
N VAL A 5 -6.44 -0.92 -8.12
CA VAL A 5 -5.56 -0.18 -7.22
C VAL A 5 -5.10 1.10 -7.90
N THR A 6 -4.87 2.18 -7.15
CA THR A 6 -4.26 3.39 -7.71
C THR A 6 -2.77 3.15 -7.99
N HIS A 7 -2.08 2.49 -7.04
CA HIS A 7 -0.62 2.32 -7.09
C HIS A 7 -0.15 0.90 -6.81
N LYS A 8 1.02 0.58 -7.38
CA LYS A 8 1.84 -0.58 -7.01
C LYS A 8 3.08 -0.08 -6.26
N VAL A 9 3.30 -0.62 -5.07
CA VAL A 9 4.38 -0.21 -4.17
C VAL A 9 5.36 -1.36 -3.98
N PRO A 10 6.66 -1.21 -4.28
CA PRO A 10 7.61 -2.28 -4.05
C PRO A 10 7.89 -2.45 -2.56
N ALA A 11 8.00 -3.69 -2.09
CA ALA A 11 8.35 -3.99 -0.70
C ALA A 11 9.73 -3.46 -0.24
N ALA A 12 10.56 -2.94 -1.15
CA ALA A 12 11.87 -2.37 -0.81
C ALA A 12 11.76 -1.00 -0.12
N ILE A 13 10.70 -0.24 -0.39
CA ILE A 13 10.55 1.14 0.11
C ILE A 13 9.61 1.22 1.30
N MET A 14 9.69 0.22 2.13
CA MET A 14 8.67 -0.07 3.10
C MET A 14 9.30 -0.18 4.48
N GLY A 15 8.72 0.51 5.46
CA GLY A 15 9.44 0.91 6.66
C GLY A 15 8.72 0.60 7.95
N SER A 16 8.38 1.66 8.69
CA SER A 16 7.74 1.61 10.00
C SER A 16 6.57 0.63 10.00
N GLY A 17 6.43 -0.13 11.08
CA GLY A 17 5.45 -1.21 11.21
C GLY A 17 5.92 -2.57 10.70
N LEU A 18 7.09 -2.67 10.05
CA LEU A 18 7.83 -3.94 9.96
C LEU A 18 8.23 -4.43 11.36
N GLY A 19 8.30 -5.75 11.55
CA GLY A 19 8.67 -6.38 12.83
C GLY A 19 7.55 -6.45 13.88
N ARG A 20 6.36 -5.88 13.60
CA ARG A 20 5.17 -6.07 14.44
C ARG A 20 4.77 -7.54 14.55
N THR A 21 4.13 -7.89 15.67
CA THR A 21 3.81 -9.29 16.02
C THR A 21 2.66 -9.88 15.22
N HIS A 22 1.78 -9.04 14.69
CA HIS A 22 0.68 -9.43 13.82
C HIS A 22 0.30 -8.28 12.86
N VAL A 23 -0.44 -8.60 11.80
CA VAL A 23 -0.95 -7.61 10.82
C VAL A 23 -2.32 -7.04 11.19
N ALA A 24 -3.08 -7.73 12.06
CA ALA A 24 -4.46 -7.37 12.39
C ALA A 24 -4.65 -6.03 13.14
N SER A 25 -3.57 -5.35 13.53
CA SER A 25 -3.65 -3.99 14.08
C SER A 25 -2.49 -3.13 13.58
N GLY A 26 -2.76 -1.83 13.52
CA GLY A 26 -1.85 -0.84 12.98
C GLY A 26 -1.61 -1.01 11.48
N ASP A 27 -0.94 -0.01 10.93
CA ASP A 27 -0.51 0.06 9.55
C ASP A 27 1.02 -0.15 9.46
N TYR A 28 1.55 0.11 8.28
CA TYR A 28 2.96 0.21 8.05
C TYR A 28 3.23 1.17 6.88
N ASP A 29 4.41 1.78 6.86
CA ASP A 29 4.63 3.02 6.14
C ASP A 29 5.37 2.80 4.81
N ILE A 30 4.93 3.53 3.79
CA ILE A 30 5.63 3.73 2.51
C ILE A 30 6.68 4.83 2.71
N THR A 31 7.97 4.55 2.54
CA THR A 31 9.04 5.51 2.80
C THR A 31 9.37 6.33 1.55
N MET A 32 8.85 7.56 1.51
CA MET A 32 8.93 8.45 0.33
C MET A 32 10.04 9.51 0.46
N PHE A 33 11.23 9.13 0.94
CA PHE A 33 12.36 10.06 1.15
C PHE A 33 13.24 10.27 -0.08
N CYS A 34 13.09 9.44 -1.12
CA CYS A 34 13.85 9.53 -2.35
C CYS A 34 12.93 10.05 -3.46
N GLU A 35 13.14 11.30 -3.87
CA GLU A 35 12.31 11.97 -4.88
C GLU A 35 12.33 11.21 -6.21
N ASP A 36 13.51 10.83 -6.70
CA ASP A 36 13.66 10.02 -7.93
C ASP A 36 12.81 8.73 -7.90
N THR A 37 12.78 8.05 -6.75
CA THR A 37 11.99 6.82 -6.59
C THR A 37 10.48 7.12 -6.55
N CYS A 38 10.07 8.24 -5.96
CA CYS A 38 8.68 8.65 -5.95
C CYS A 38 8.19 9.03 -7.35
N GLU A 39 9.02 9.73 -8.13
CA GLU A 39 8.73 10.07 -9.53
C GLU A 39 8.65 8.83 -10.42
N GLU A 40 9.60 7.89 -10.29
CA GLU A 40 9.61 6.63 -11.06
C GLU A 40 8.30 5.84 -10.89
N HIS A 41 7.71 5.89 -9.70
CA HIS A 41 6.51 5.15 -9.37
C HIS A 41 5.22 5.98 -9.31
N GLY A 42 5.31 7.29 -9.60
CA GLY A 42 4.16 8.19 -9.70
C GLY A 42 3.48 8.53 -8.37
N TRP A 43 4.13 8.40 -7.21
CA TRP A 43 3.45 8.52 -5.90
C TRP A 43 3.14 9.95 -5.44
N ASN A 44 3.35 10.94 -6.29
CA ASN A 44 3.13 12.35 -5.95
C ASN A 44 1.64 12.70 -5.81
N ASP A 45 0.73 11.84 -6.29
CA ASP A 45 -0.72 12.00 -6.20
C ASP A 45 -1.39 10.99 -5.24
N LEU A 46 -0.61 10.25 -4.44
CA LEU A 46 -1.13 9.27 -3.49
C LEU A 46 -2.07 9.92 -2.46
N CYS A 47 -3.31 9.45 -2.40
CA CYS A 47 -4.36 10.05 -1.58
C CYS A 47 -4.79 9.17 -0.40
N LEU A 48 -5.34 9.80 0.64
CA LEU A 48 -6.01 9.07 1.73
C LEU A 48 -7.18 8.27 1.18
N GLY A 49 -7.28 7.00 1.59
CA GLY A 49 -8.31 6.08 1.09
C GLY A 49 -7.96 5.38 -0.21
N ASP A 50 -6.80 5.64 -0.81
CA ASP A 50 -6.39 4.90 -2.00
C ASP A 50 -6.18 3.43 -1.69
N ILE A 51 -6.68 2.57 -2.58
CA ILE A 51 -6.39 1.14 -2.57
C ILE A 51 -5.06 0.94 -3.30
N VAL A 52 -4.08 0.35 -2.62
CA VAL A 52 -2.74 0.10 -3.16
C VAL A 52 -2.37 -1.38 -3.10
N ALA A 53 -1.50 -1.81 -4.02
CA ALA A 53 -0.90 -3.13 -4.01
C ALA A 53 0.58 -3.06 -3.62
N ILE A 54 0.94 -3.74 -2.53
CA ILE A 54 2.33 -3.92 -2.12
C ILE A 54 2.86 -5.19 -2.77
N MET A 55 3.81 -5.01 -3.69
CA MET A 55 4.45 -6.07 -4.46
C MET A 55 5.54 -6.74 -3.62
N ASP A 56 5.66 -8.06 -3.74
CA ASP A 56 6.62 -8.90 -3.03
C ASP A 56 6.52 -8.81 -1.49
N SER A 57 5.31 -8.55 -0.99
CA SER A 57 5.00 -8.51 0.45
C SER A 57 3.95 -9.56 0.80
N ASP A 58 4.24 -10.42 1.77
CA ASP A 58 3.27 -11.34 2.37
C ASP A 58 2.91 -10.84 3.76
N GLN A 59 1.61 -10.71 4.00
CA GLN A 59 1.05 -10.17 5.22
C GLN A 59 0.06 -11.14 5.89
N SER A 60 0.25 -12.45 5.68
CA SER A 60 -0.69 -13.48 6.17
C SER A 60 -0.73 -13.57 7.70
N TYR A 61 0.39 -13.29 8.34
CA TYR A 61 0.52 -13.28 9.81
C TYR A 61 1.29 -12.06 10.30
N ARG A 62 2.42 -11.78 9.64
CA ARG A 62 3.33 -10.65 9.87
C ARG A 62 3.72 -10.08 8.52
N ARG A 63 4.34 -8.91 8.52
CA ARG A 63 4.81 -8.23 7.30
C ARG A 63 6.20 -8.74 6.96
N ILE A 64 6.32 -9.45 5.85
CA ILE A 64 7.60 -9.96 5.36
C ILE A 64 7.77 -9.67 3.88
N TYR A 65 9.01 -9.51 3.46
CA TYR A 65 9.38 -9.59 2.06
C TYR A 65 9.30 -11.06 1.59
N ARG A 66 8.54 -11.30 0.53
CA ARG A 66 8.43 -12.59 -0.14
C ARG A 66 8.21 -12.38 -1.63
N ARG A 67 9.18 -12.76 -2.45
CA ARG A 67 9.05 -12.63 -3.90
C ARG A 67 7.83 -13.37 -4.43
N GLY A 68 7.08 -12.71 -5.30
CA GLY A 68 5.86 -13.20 -5.93
C GLY A 68 4.60 -13.07 -5.09
N SER A 69 4.67 -12.66 -3.81
CA SER A 69 3.47 -12.38 -3.05
C SER A 69 2.94 -10.97 -3.33
N VAL A 70 1.65 -10.76 -3.08
CA VAL A 70 1.00 -9.45 -3.27
C VAL A 70 0.07 -9.20 -2.09
N SER A 71 0.19 -8.04 -1.47
CA SER A 71 -0.71 -7.57 -0.40
C SER A 71 -1.50 -6.36 -0.87
N ILE A 72 -2.79 -6.29 -0.54
CA ILE A 72 -3.66 -5.14 -0.83
C ILE A 72 -3.92 -4.40 0.48
N GLY A 73 -3.87 -3.06 0.43
CA GLY A 73 -4.15 -2.21 1.57
C GLY A 73 -4.75 -0.87 1.18
N ILE A 74 -5.09 -0.07 2.20
CA ILE A 74 -5.66 1.27 2.07
C ILE A 74 -4.70 2.28 2.70
N ILE A 75 -4.50 3.43 2.07
CA ILE A 75 -3.77 4.55 2.67
C ILE A 75 -4.57 5.15 3.83
N THR A 76 -4.03 5.09 5.04
CA THR A 76 -4.72 5.46 6.30
C THR A 76 -4.23 6.73 6.97
N HIS A 77 -3.02 7.21 6.69
CA HIS A 77 -2.54 8.51 7.17
C HIS A 77 -1.57 9.19 6.20
N SER A 78 -1.33 10.48 6.42
CA SER A 78 -0.47 11.32 5.57
C SER A 78 1.00 10.96 5.68
N ASN A 79 1.80 11.56 4.81
CA ASN A 79 3.26 11.48 4.83
C ASN A 79 3.87 11.96 6.17
N SER A 80 5.10 11.56 6.44
CA SER A 80 5.87 11.85 7.65
C SER A 80 7.30 12.23 7.30
N TYR A 81 7.90 13.12 8.10
CA TYR A 81 9.31 13.50 7.98
C TYR A 81 10.25 12.63 8.84
N ILE A 82 9.70 11.69 9.61
CA ILE A 82 10.50 10.82 10.49
C ILE A 82 11.12 9.69 9.64
N ALA A 83 12.43 9.50 9.74
CA ALA A 83 13.12 8.46 8.98
C ALA A 83 12.47 7.08 9.15
N GLY A 84 12.21 6.41 8.03
CA GLY A 84 11.51 5.13 8.01
C GLY A 84 9.98 5.21 8.10
N HIS A 85 9.39 6.41 8.19
CA HIS A 85 7.95 6.63 8.13
C HIS A 85 7.50 7.27 6.80
N GLY A 86 6.19 7.38 6.62
CA GLY A 86 5.55 8.00 5.46
C GLY A 86 4.05 7.71 5.47
N PRO A 87 3.35 7.68 4.32
CA PRO A 87 1.93 7.32 4.29
C PRO A 87 1.71 5.89 4.79
N GLY A 88 0.81 5.74 5.76
CA GLY A 88 0.50 4.46 6.37
C GLY A 88 -0.44 3.63 5.50
N VAL A 89 -0.19 2.33 5.41
CA VAL A 89 -1.02 1.35 4.69
C VAL A 89 -1.61 0.33 5.66
N THR A 90 -2.93 0.32 5.78
CA THR A 90 -3.66 -0.73 6.49
C THR A 90 -3.96 -1.89 5.56
N THR A 91 -3.51 -3.09 5.91
CA THR A 91 -3.70 -4.31 5.13
C THR A 91 -5.17 -4.75 5.11
N LEU A 92 -5.67 -5.11 3.92
CA LEU A 92 -6.98 -5.75 3.76
C LEU A 92 -6.84 -7.26 3.58
N PHE A 93 -6.02 -7.69 2.62
CA PHE A 93 -5.80 -9.10 2.30
C PHE A 93 -4.50 -9.31 1.53
N THR A 94 -4.02 -10.54 1.49
CA THR A 94 -2.73 -10.91 0.87
C THR A 94 -2.85 -12.21 0.10
N SER A 95 -1.93 -12.41 -0.84
CA SER A 95 -1.69 -13.70 -1.48
C SER A 95 -0.20 -14.03 -1.44
N THR A 96 0.16 -15.03 -0.63
CA THR A 96 1.52 -15.61 -0.55
C THR A 96 2.02 -16.16 -1.89
N LYS A 97 1.11 -16.49 -2.82
CA LYS A 97 1.39 -17.13 -4.12
C LYS A 97 1.16 -16.21 -5.31
N GLY A 98 0.88 -14.92 -5.09
CA GLY A 98 0.68 -13.97 -6.18
C GLY A 98 -0.60 -14.20 -7.00
N LEU A 99 -1.64 -14.75 -6.38
CA LEU A 99 -2.93 -15.01 -7.06
C LEU A 99 -3.78 -13.75 -7.24
N ILE A 100 -3.34 -12.63 -6.67
CA ILE A 100 -3.92 -11.30 -6.85
C ILE A 100 -3.17 -10.62 -7.98
N LYS A 101 -3.92 -10.14 -8.98
CA LYS A 101 -3.42 -9.34 -10.10
C LYS A 101 -3.92 -7.90 -9.90
N PRO A 102 -3.06 -6.97 -9.45
CA PRO A 102 -3.45 -5.57 -9.34
C PRO A 102 -3.64 -4.95 -10.72
N VAL A 103 -4.74 -4.23 -10.91
CA VAL A 103 -5.10 -3.50 -12.13
C VAL A 103 -5.09 -2.01 -11.77
N ILE A 104 -4.37 -1.20 -12.53
CA ILE A 104 -4.30 0.24 -12.26
C ILE A 104 -5.65 0.88 -12.60
N ASP A 105 -6.19 1.63 -11.64
CA ASP A 105 -7.44 2.36 -11.74
C ASP A 105 -7.36 3.58 -10.81
N GLY A 106 -7.44 4.79 -11.39
CA GLY A 106 -7.36 6.04 -10.63
C GLY A 106 -8.59 6.28 -9.74
N ASP A 107 -9.69 5.57 -9.99
CA ASP A 107 -10.92 5.67 -9.18
C ASP A 107 -10.92 4.69 -8.00
N ALA A 108 -9.86 3.91 -7.81
CA ALA A 108 -9.73 2.91 -6.75
C ALA A 108 -9.47 3.55 -5.36
N ASN A 109 -10.41 4.36 -4.89
CA ASN A 109 -10.42 4.98 -3.57
C ASN A 109 -11.68 4.55 -2.80
N ILE A 110 -11.55 4.22 -1.50
CA ILE A 110 -12.68 3.77 -0.67
C ILE A 110 -13.82 4.79 -0.66
N ALA A 111 -13.52 6.09 -0.65
CA ALA A 111 -14.57 7.11 -0.61
C ALA A 111 -15.44 7.07 -1.88
N LYS A 112 -14.85 6.85 -3.06
CA LYS A 112 -15.58 6.64 -4.32
C LYS A 112 -16.38 5.33 -4.28
N ILE A 113 -15.75 4.23 -3.88
CA ILE A 113 -16.38 2.90 -3.81
C ILE A 113 -17.59 2.90 -2.86
N MET A 114 -17.52 3.66 -1.77
CA MET A 114 -18.60 3.78 -0.78
C MET A 114 -19.63 4.88 -1.13
N GLY A 115 -19.48 5.59 -2.25
CA GLY A 115 -20.38 6.67 -2.67
C GLY A 115 -20.36 7.88 -1.72
N LEU A 116 -19.21 8.14 -1.08
CA LEU A 116 -19.03 9.27 -0.17
C LEU A 116 -18.50 10.52 -0.88
N ARG A 117 -17.77 10.34 -1.99
CA ARG A 117 -17.18 11.41 -2.80
C ARG A 117 -17.09 10.99 -4.27
N ASP A 118 -17.46 11.90 -5.16
CA ASP A 118 -17.35 11.71 -6.63
C ASP A 118 -16.28 12.63 -7.26
N ASP A 119 -15.69 13.53 -6.47
CA ASP A 119 -14.81 14.64 -6.89
C ASP A 119 -13.31 14.34 -6.71
N LEU A 120 -12.96 13.08 -6.45
CA LEU A 120 -11.58 12.63 -6.31
C LEU A 120 -10.90 12.39 -7.66
#